data_AF-A0A514CMY7-F1
#
_entry.id   AF-A0A514CMY7-F1
#
_cell.length_a   1.000
_cell.length_b   1.000
_cell.length_c   1.000
_cell.angle_alpha   90.00
_cell.angle_beta   90.00
_cell.angle_gamma   90.00
#
_symmetry.space_group_name_H-M   'P 1'
#
loop_
_entity.id
_entity.type
_entity.pdbx_description
1 polymer ?
#
loop_
_entity_poly.entity_id
_entity_poly.type
_entity_poly.pdbx_seq_one_letter_code
_entity_poly.pdbx_strand_id
1 'polypeptide(L)'
;MNAYIEKYKGIHPGIVLERELKRRAIKKRPFALSIHEYPQTLNAITKGRRSLNTALALKIEDKLGLEEGTLAVLQTYFDIQKEKSTLPSKTPNLSMLRKSLFWDTDIQKIDWKKNGKAVIQRVFERGNEAEKKEITRFYGTYRIQAVLDSRDSAPYRLTTVKK
;
A
#
# COMPACT_ATOMS: atom_id res chain seq x y z
N MET A 1 -2.69 -15.21 13.43
CA MET A 1 -1.82 -14.40 12.56
C MET A 1 -1.32 -13.22 13.38
N ASN A 2 -0.01 -13.00 13.46
CA ASN A 2 0.58 -11.98 14.33
C ASN A 2 0.08 -10.57 13.94
N ALA A 3 -0.57 -9.87 14.88
CA ALA A 3 -1.16 -8.54 14.66
C ALA A 3 -0.11 -7.50 14.22
N TYR A 4 1.16 -7.71 14.57
CA TYR A 4 2.28 -6.88 14.15
C TYR A 4 2.52 -6.98 12.63
N ILE A 5 2.50 -8.21 12.09
CA ILE A 5 2.66 -8.46 10.66
C ILE A 5 1.50 -7.83 9.89
N GLU A 6 0.27 -8.03 10.34
CA GLU A 6 -0.93 -7.46 9.70
C GLU A 6 -0.90 -5.94 9.65
N LYS A 7 -0.39 -5.30 10.71
CA LYS A 7 -0.27 -3.84 10.79
C LYS A 7 0.76 -3.25 9.83
N TYR A 8 1.85 -3.97 9.55
CA TYR A 8 2.99 -3.43 8.81
C TYR A 8 3.27 -4.12 7.46
N LYS A 9 2.44 -5.09 7.05
CA LYS A 9 2.59 -5.78 5.76
C LYS A 9 2.68 -4.79 4.59
N GLY A 10 3.68 -5.00 3.73
CA GLY A 10 3.97 -4.12 2.58
C GLY A 10 4.86 -2.92 2.89
N ILE A 11 5.18 -2.65 4.15
CA ILE A 11 6.17 -1.64 4.54
C ILE A 11 7.53 -2.33 4.69
N HIS A 12 8.60 -1.68 4.20
CA HIS A 12 9.95 -2.21 4.37
C HIS A 12 10.25 -2.46 5.86
N PRO A 13 10.67 -3.67 6.28
CA PRO A 13 10.82 -4.03 7.69
C PRO A 13 11.85 -3.16 8.41
N GLY A 14 12.87 -2.67 7.71
CA GLY A 14 13.81 -1.69 8.25
C GLY A 14 13.17 -0.37 8.71
N ILE A 15 12.13 0.15 8.03
CA ILE A 15 11.42 1.36 8.45
C ILE A 15 10.62 1.09 9.73
N VAL A 16 10.06 -0.12 9.83
CA VAL A 16 9.36 -0.56 11.04
C VAL A 16 10.35 -0.70 12.19
N LEU A 17 11.50 -1.32 11.95
CA LEU A 17 12.59 -1.46 12.92
C LEU A 17 13.10 -0.10 13.42
N GLU A 18 13.25 0.89 12.53
CA GLU A 18 13.62 2.25 12.92
C GLU A 18 12.67 2.83 13.98
N ARG A 19 11.37 2.63 13.77
CA ARG A 19 10.32 3.08 14.69
C ARG A 19 10.38 2.30 16.01
N GLU A 20 10.62 0.99 15.97
CA GLU A 20 10.76 0.16 17.17
C GLU A 20 11.95 0.59 18.03
N LEU A 21 13.12 0.79 17.42
CA LEU A 21 14.32 1.24 18.12
C LEU A 21 14.10 2.60 18.78
N LYS A 22 13.47 3.54 18.07
CA LYS A 22 13.11 4.85 18.62
C LYS A 22 12.14 4.75 19.79
N ARG A 23 11.09 3.93 19.67
CA ARG A 23 10.09 3.73 20.73
C ARG A 23 10.71 3.14 22.00
N ARG A 24 11.72 2.29 21.85
CA ARG A 24 12.45 1.67 22.97
C ARG A 24 13.65 2.49 23.44
N ALA A 25 13.86 3.70 22.91
CA ALA A 25 15.02 4.56 23.17
C ALA A 25 16.39 3.87 22.92
N ILE A 26 16.42 2.89 22.00
CA ILE A 26 17.63 2.14 21.65
C ILE A 26 18.41 2.90 20.58
N LYS A 27 19.67 3.23 20.87
CA LYS A 27 20.57 3.84 19.89
C LYS A 27 21.01 2.80 18.85
N LYS A 28 20.95 3.15 17.57
CA LYS A 28 21.25 2.21 16.46
C LYS A 28 22.68 1.69 16.45
N ARG A 29 23.66 2.58 16.70
CA ARG A 29 25.08 2.21 16.65
C ARG A 29 25.43 1.12 17.68
N PRO A 30 25.13 1.27 18.98
CA PRO A 30 25.37 0.18 19.94
C PRO A 30 24.50 -1.04 19.67
N PHE A 31 23.27 -0.86 19.18
CA PHE A 31 22.42 -2.00 18.80
C PHE A 31 23.04 -2.84 17.67
N ALA A 32 23.54 -2.21 16.60
CA ALA A 32 24.23 -2.89 15.50
C ALA A 32 25.43 -3.71 16.00
N LEU A 33 26.26 -3.11 16.87
CA LEU A 33 27.40 -3.80 17.46
C LEU A 33 26.96 -5.00 18.31
N SER A 34 25.85 -4.87 19.05
CA SER A 34 25.33 -5.95 19.89
C SER A 34 24.81 -7.17 19.12
N ILE A 35 24.50 -7.01 17.84
CA ILE A 35 24.10 -8.10 16.93
C ILE A 35 25.23 -8.49 15.96
N HIS A 36 26.46 -8.07 16.25
CA HIS A 36 27.66 -8.33 15.44
C HIS A 36 27.54 -7.83 14.00
N GLU A 37 26.96 -6.63 13.81
CA GLU A 37 26.79 -6.00 12.51
C GLU A 37 27.36 -4.59 12.47
N TYR A 38 27.71 -4.15 11.26
CA TYR A 38 28.21 -2.80 11.06
C TYR A 38 27.08 -1.76 11.15
N PRO A 39 27.31 -0.61 11.83
CA PRO A 39 26.33 0.47 11.90
C PRO A 39 25.88 1.00 10.53
N GLN A 40 26.74 0.97 9.51
CA GLN A 40 26.34 1.35 8.14
C GLN A 40 25.29 0.39 7.57
N THR A 41 25.43 -0.92 7.82
CA THR A 41 24.47 -1.95 7.37
C THR A 41 23.11 -1.71 7.99
N LEU A 42 23.05 -1.57 9.32
CA LEU A 42 21.79 -1.28 10.01
C LEU A 42 21.18 0.05 9.58
N ASN A 43 22.00 1.09 9.34
CA ASN A 43 21.51 2.38 8.84
C ASN A 43 20.94 2.29 7.42
N ALA A 44 21.54 1.50 6.53
CA ALA A 44 21.03 1.29 5.18
C ALA A 44 19.68 0.56 5.20
N ILE A 45 19.55 -0.46 6.06
CA ILE A 45 18.32 -1.22 6.25
C ILE A 45 17.22 -0.35 6.83
N THR A 46 17.50 0.39 7.91
CA THR A 46 16.50 1.26 8.56
C THR A 46 15.99 2.40 7.66
N LYS A 47 16.79 2.81 6.68
CA LYS A 47 16.39 3.76 5.63
C LYS A 47 15.71 3.11 4.41
N GLY A 48 15.50 1.79 4.41
CA GLY A 48 14.91 1.05 3.29
C GLY A 48 15.79 0.98 2.04
N ARG A 49 17.09 1.29 2.15
CA ARG A 49 18.04 1.26 1.03
C ARG A 49 18.64 -0.12 0.80
N ARG A 50 18.51 -1.02 1.78
CA ARG A 50 19.00 -2.41 1.73
C ARG A 50 17.93 -3.32 2.30
N SER A 51 17.69 -4.45 1.64
CA SER A 51 16.81 -5.51 2.15
C SER A 51 17.36 -6.12 3.44
N LEU A 52 16.45 -6.58 4.29
CA LEU A 52 16.79 -7.33 5.49
C LEU A 52 16.88 -8.82 5.13
N ASN A 53 18.06 -9.41 5.21
CA ASN A 53 18.20 -10.87 5.00
C ASN A 53 17.71 -11.64 6.24
N THR A 54 17.40 -12.93 6.05
CA THR A 54 16.84 -13.78 7.11
C THR A 54 17.78 -13.90 8.32
N ALA A 55 19.08 -14.10 8.11
CA ALA A 55 20.04 -14.23 9.20
C ALA A 55 20.07 -12.99 10.11
N LEU A 56 20.02 -11.80 9.52
CA LEU A 56 19.98 -10.54 10.25
C LEU A 56 18.61 -10.28 10.89
N ALA A 57 17.52 -10.66 10.24
CA ALA A 57 16.18 -10.60 10.82
C ALA A 57 16.13 -11.38 12.14
N LEU A 58 16.59 -12.65 12.13
CA LEU A 58 16.61 -13.52 13.31
C LEU A 58 17.44 -12.93 14.46
N LYS A 59 18.64 -12.41 14.17
CA LYS A 59 19.48 -11.74 15.20
C LYS A 59 18.78 -10.51 15.81
N ILE A 60 18.09 -9.73 15.01
CA ILE A 60 17.38 -8.53 15.46
C ILE A 60 16.14 -8.92 16.28
N GLU A 61 15.40 -9.93 15.83
CA GLU A 61 14.21 -10.44 16.50
C GLU A 61 14.55 -10.96 17.89
N ASP A 62 15.56 -11.83 18.00
CA ASP A 62 16.08 -12.33 19.26
C ASP A 62 16.48 -11.18 20.20
N LYS A 63 17.28 -10.22 19.71
CA LYS A 63 17.76 -9.10 20.53
C LYS A 63 16.64 -8.16 21.00
N LEU A 64 15.54 -8.08 20.26
CA LEU A 64 14.39 -7.22 20.58
C LEU A 64 13.25 -8.00 21.26
N GLY A 65 13.40 -9.30 21.48
CA GLY A 65 12.33 -10.16 22.00
C GLY A 65 11.08 -10.15 21.11
N LEU A 66 11.27 -10.14 19.79
CA LEU A 66 10.20 -10.31 18.81
C LEU A 66 9.99 -11.80 18.52
N GLU A 67 8.78 -12.16 18.11
CA GLU A 67 8.51 -13.51 17.62
C GLU A 67 9.39 -13.81 16.39
N GLU A 68 10.01 -14.99 16.39
CA GLU A 68 10.87 -15.45 15.30
C GLU A 68 10.13 -15.39 13.95
N GLY A 69 10.81 -14.87 12.94
CA GLY A 69 10.28 -14.74 11.58
C GLY A 69 9.40 -13.51 11.35
N THR A 70 9.10 -12.70 12.37
CA THR A 70 8.25 -11.50 12.22
C THR A 70 8.77 -10.53 11.15
N LEU A 71 10.04 -10.14 11.23
CA LEU A 71 10.69 -9.23 10.29
C LEU A 71 11.00 -9.92 8.96
N ALA A 72 11.34 -11.21 8.98
CA ALA A 72 11.57 -11.98 7.76
C ALA A 72 10.30 -12.06 6.90
N VAL A 73 9.16 -12.40 7.50
CA VAL A 73 7.86 -12.41 6.82
C VAL A 73 7.47 -11.02 6.31
N LEU A 74 7.73 -9.97 7.09
CA LEU A 74 7.53 -8.59 6.63
C LEU A 74 8.39 -8.24 5.41
N GLN A 75 9.65 -8.69 5.37
CA GLN A 75 10.50 -8.54 4.19
C GLN A 75 9.88 -9.23 2.99
N THR A 76 9.41 -10.47 3.15
CA THR A 76 8.74 -11.22 2.07
C THR A 76 7.52 -10.48 1.54
N TYR A 77 6.66 -9.94 2.39
CA TYR A 77 5.52 -9.15 1.95
C TYR A 77 5.92 -7.87 1.21
N PHE A 78 6.96 -7.18 1.69
CA PHE A 78 7.50 -6.01 1.02
C PHE A 78 8.06 -6.35 -0.37
N ASP A 79 8.83 -7.44 -0.49
CA ASP A 79 9.40 -7.88 -1.77
C ASP A 79 8.31 -8.29 -2.75
N ILE A 80 7.26 -8.99 -2.29
CA ILE A 80 6.07 -9.29 -3.10
C ILE A 80 5.40 -8.03 -3.61
N GLN A 81 5.27 -6.99 -2.77
CA GLN A 81 4.64 -5.74 -3.19
C GLN A 81 5.51 -4.98 -4.20
N LYS A 82 6.82 -4.97 -3.99
CA LYS A 82 7.79 -4.37 -4.90
C LYS A 82 7.72 -5.06 -6.27
N GLU A 83 7.71 -6.38 -6.31
CA GLU A 83 7.58 -7.12 -7.57
C GLU A 83 6.21 -6.92 -8.22
N LYS A 84 5.13 -6.82 -7.43
CA LYS A 84 3.82 -6.47 -7.99
C LYS A 84 3.79 -5.08 -8.63
N SER A 85 4.66 -4.17 -8.21
CA SER A 85 4.75 -2.82 -8.79
C SER A 85 5.59 -2.75 -10.06
N THR A 86 6.50 -3.70 -10.29
CA THR A 86 7.28 -3.82 -11.54
C THR A 86 6.48 -4.49 -12.65
N LEU A 87 5.53 -5.36 -12.30
CA LEU A 87 4.63 -5.98 -13.26
C LEU A 87 3.73 -4.93 -13.94
N PRO A 88 3.47 -5.06 -15.26
CA PRO A 88 2.58 -4.17 -15.97
C PRO A 88 1.18 -4.22 -15.34
N SER A 89 0.73 -3.09 -14.80
CA SER A 89 -0.64 -2.98 -14.29
C SER A 89 -1.61 -3.14 -15.45
N LYS A 90 -2.64 -3.97 -15.26
CA LYS A 90 -3.77 -4.01 -16.20
C LYS A 90 -4.39 -2.62 -16.23
N THR A 91 -4.55 -2.06 -17.42
CA THR A 91 -5.23 -0.79 -17.67
C THR A 91 -6.41 -1.04 -18.61
N PRO A 92 -7.51 -0.28 -18.49
CA PRO A 92 -8.53 -0.25 -19.53
C PRO A 92 -7.98 0.40 -20.79
N ASN A 93 -8.71 0.27 -21.89
CA ASN A 93 -8.37 0.98 -23.11
C ASN A 93 -8.55 2.49 -22.92
N LEU A 94 -7.44 3.19 -22.64
CA LEU A 94 -7.44 4.63 -22.36
C LEU A 94 -7.89 5.48 -23.55
N SER A 95 -7.80 4.96 -24.78
CA SER A 95 -8.31 5.66 -25.96
C SER A 95 -9.84 5.81 -25.95
N MET A 96 -10.53 4.94 -25.21
CA MET A 96 -11.99 4.98 -25.05
C MET A 96 -12.45 5.92 -23.92
N LEU A 97 -11.53 6.47 -23.12
CA LEU A 97 -11.84 7.33 -21.98
C LEU A 97 -11.42 8.78 -22.28
N ARG A 98 -12.37 9.71 -22.21
CA ARG A 98 -12.06 11.14 -22.40
C ARG A 98 -11.22 11.66 -21.24
N LYS A 99 -10.14 12.36 -21.57
CA LYS A 99 -9.26 13.01 -20.58
C LYS A 99 -10.00 13.99 -19.66
N SER A 100 -11.06 14.63 -20.15
CA SER A 100 -11.88 15.58 -19.35
C SER A 100 -12.60 14.92 -18.16
N LEU A 101 -12.83 13.61 -18.18
CA LEU A 101 -13.34 12.89 -17.00
C LEU A 101 -12.35 12.91 -15.84
N PHE A 102 -11.06 13.01 -16.14
CA PHE A 102 -9.96 13.03 -15.18
C PHE A 102 -9.22 14.37 -15.22
N TRP A 103 -9.96 15.48 -15.24
CA TRP A 103 -9.39 16.83 -15.29
C TRP A 103 -8.43 17.14 -14.12
N ASP A 104 -8.62 16.46 -12.98
CA ASP A 104 -7.82 16.57 -11.75
C ASP A 104 -6.70 15.52 -11.64
N THR A 105 -6.60 14.56 -12.57
CA THR A 105 -5.67 13.42 -12.45
C THR A 105 -5.11 12.97 -13.80
N ASP A 106 -3.80 12.79 -13.89
CA ASP A 106 -3.16 12.19 -15.06
C ASP A 106 -3.60 10.73 -15.25
N ILE A 107 -4.41 10.48 -16.28
CA ILE A 107 -5.00 9.18 -16.61
C ILE A 107 -3.95 8.06 -16.78
N GLN A 108 -2.73 8.41 -17.20
CA GLN A 108 -1.64 7.45 -17.39
C GLN A 108 -1.02 6.96 -16.07
N LYS A 109 -1.18 7.74 -14.99
CA LYS A 109 -0.61 7.47 -13.67
C LYS A 109 -1.63 6.92 -12.68
N ILE A 110 -2.88 6.71 -13.12
CA ILE A 110 -3.92 6.13 -12.27
C ILE A 110 -3.58 4.68 -11.97
N ASP A 111 -3.54 4.33 -10.69
CA ASP A 111 -3.60 2.94 -10.26
C ASP A 111 -5.04 2.42 -10.44
N TRP A 112 -5.31 1.83 -11.60
CA TRP A 112 -6.63 1.32 -11.97
C TRP A 112 -7.11 0.19 -11.06
N LYS A 113 -6.21 -0.49 -10.34
CA LYS A 113 -6.60 -1.54 -9.40
C LYS A 113 -7.04 -0.95 -8.07
N LYS A 114 -6.21 -0.07 -7.50
CA LYS A 114 -6.41 0.56 -6.18
C LYS A 114 -7.53 1.59 -6.21
N ASN A 115 -7.58 2.43 -7.24
CA ASN A 115 -8.54 3.53 -7.34
C ASN A 115 -9.83 3.14 -8.08
N GLY A 116 -10.05 1.85 -8.34
CA GLY A 116 -11.16 1.38 -9.15
C GLY A 116 -12.54 1.84 -8.67
N LYS A 117 -12.78 1.93 -7.36
CA LYS A 117 -14.07 2.43 -6.82
C LYS A 117 -14.36 3.86 -7.31
N ALA A 118 -13.38 4.77 -7.17
CA ALA A 118 -13.52 6.16 -7.57
C ALA A 118 -13.63 6.30 -9.09
N VAL A 119 -12.86 5.52 -9.85
CA VAL A 119 -12.93 5.48 -11.31
C VAL A 119 -14.31 5.03 -11.78
N ILE A 120 -14.82 3.92 -11.24
CA ILE A 120 -16.16 3.39 -11.57
C ILE A 120 -17.22 4.43 -11.27
N GLN A 121 -17.21 4.99 -10.05
CA GLN A 121 -18.18 6.01 -9.64
C GLN A 121 -18.18 7.23 -10.55
N ARG A 122 -16.99 7.70 -10.94
CA ARG A 122 -16.80 8.87 -11.81
C ARG A 122 -17.30 8.62 -13.22
N VAL A 123 -16.94 7.48 -13.82
CA VAL A 123 -17.35 7.13 -15.19
C VAL A 123 -18.86 6.87 -15.26
N PHE A 124 -19.46 6.26 -14.24
CA PHE A 124 -20.91 6.04 -14.22
C PHE A 124 -21.73 7.31 -13.94
N GLU A 125 -21.17 8.33 -13.26
CA GLU A 125 -21.82 9.64 -13.07
C GLU A 125 -21.71 10.55 -14.31
N ARG A 126 -20.53 10.62 -14.93
CA ARG A 126 -20.18 11.69 -15.89
C ARG A 126 -19.78 11.17 -17.27
N GLY A 127 -19.59 9.86 -17.41
CA GLY A 127 -19.16 9.21 -18.65
C GLY A 127 -20.30 8.87 -19.59
N ASN A 128 -19.96 8.64 -20.85
CA ASN A 128 -20.85 8.18 -21.92
C ASN A 128 -20.98 6.65 -21.92
N GLU A 129 -21.84 6.12 -22.78
CA GLU A 129 -22.11 4.67 -22.85
C GLU A 129 -20.90 3.84 -23.30
N ALA A 130 -20.04 4.37 -24.16
CA ALA A 130 -18.82 3.68 -24.58
C ALA A 130 -17.80 3.56 -23.43
N GLU A 131 -17.64 4.64 -22.65
CA GLU A 131 -16.80 4.70 -21.46
C GLU A 131 -17.30 3.73 -20.38
N LYS A 132 -18.61 3.70 -20.12
CA LYS A 132 -19.23 2.75 -19.18
C LYS A 132 -19.03 1.30 -19.62
N LYS A 133 -19.16 0.99 -20.92
CA LYS A 133 -18.92 -0.35 -21.47
C LYS A 133 -17.48 -0.80 -21.28
N GLU A 134 -16.49 0.06 -21.57
CA GLU A 134 -15.07 -0.29 -21.38
C GLU A 134 -14.75 -0.51 -19.89
N ILE A 135 -15.23 0.36 -19.00
CA ILE A 135 -15.03 0.21 -17.55
C ILE A 135 -15.71 -1.07 -17.03
N THR A 136 -16.88 -1.42 -17.57
CA THR A 136 -17.58 -2.68 -17.23
C THR A 136 -16.79 -3.90 -17.71
N ARG A 137 -16.24 -3.86 -18.93
CA ARG A 137 -15.38 -4.91 -19.48
C ARG A 137 -14.08 -5.07 -18.69
N PHE A 138 -13.51 -3.96 -18.20
CA PHE A 138 -12.27 -3.97 -17.43
C PHE A 138 -12.44 -4.45 -15.98
N TYR A 139 -13.47 -3.98 -15.26
CA TYR A 139 -13.68 -4.34 -13.84
C TYR A 139 -14.62 -5.53 -13.61
N GLY A 140 -15.44 -5.89 -14.59
CA GLY A 140 -16.48 -6.90 -14.47
C GLY A 140 -17.75 -6.38 -13.79
N THR A 141 -18.91 -6.91 -14.21
CA THR A 141 -20.25 -6.48 -13.75
C THR A 141 -20.42 -6.58 -12.23
N TYR A 142 -19.91 -7.66 -11.61
CA TYR A 142 -19.99 -7.85 -10.15
C TYR A 142 -19.35 -6.69 -9.37
N ARG A 143 -18.15 -6.25 -9.77
CA ARG A 143 -17.43 -5.17 -9.09
C ARG A 143 -18.10 -3.82 -9.32
N ILE A 144 -18.66 -3.60 -10.51
CA ILE A 144 -19.45 -2.40 -10.81
C ILE A 144 -20.66 -2.33 -9.88
N GLN A 145 -21.46 -3.40 -9.83
CA GLN A 145 -22.68 -3.42 -9.03
C GLN A 145 -22.39 -3.17 -7.55
N ALA A 146 -21.39 -3.87 -6.98
CA ALA A 146 -20.99 -3.67 -5.59
C ALA A 146 -20.57 -2.22 -5.28
N VAL A 147 -19.95 -1.51 -6.23
CA VAL A 147 -19.57 -0.11 -6.06
C VAL A 147 -20.78 0.83 -6.16
N LEU A 148 -21.70 0.55 -7.08
CA LEU A 148 -22.92 1.35 -7.26
C LEU A 148 -23.88 1.18 -6.08
N ASP A 149 -24.06 -0.03 -5.56
CA ASP A 149 -24.90 -0.31 -4.38
C ASP A 149 -24.34 0.36 -3.11
N SER A 150 -23.01 0.44 -2.99
CA SER A 150 -22.36 1.13 -1.86
C SER A 150 -22.61 2.65 -1.82
N ARG A 151 -23.26 3.20 -2.85
CA ARG A 151 -23.55 4.63 -3.00
C ARG A 151 -24.87 5.04 -2.34
N ASP A 152 -25.72 4.09 -1.97
CA ASP A 152 -27.02 4.35 -1.32
C ASP A 152 -26.90 4.73 0.17
N SER A 153 -25.67 4.89 0.68
CA SER A 153 -25.44 5.53 1.97
C SER A 153 -25.61 7.05 1.81
N ALA A 154 -26.73 7.56 2.34
CA ALA A 154 -27.27 8.91 2.18
C ALA A 154 -26.23 10.05 2.07
N PRO A 155 -26.47 11.05 1.19
CA PRO A 155 -25.61 12.23 1.10
C PRO A 155 -25.51 12.93 2.46
N TYR A 156 -24.30 13.45 2.75
CA TYR A 156 -24.00 14.22 3.96
C TYR A 156 -25.04 15.33 4.15
N ARG A 157 -25.89 15.19 5.17
CA ARG A 157 -26.87 16.24 5.54
C ARG A 157 -26.09 17.38 6.16
N LEU A 158 -26.02 18.52 5.47
CA LEU A 158 -25.59 19.77 6.09
C LEU A 158 -26.61 20.12 7.18
N THR A 159 -26.24 19.94 8.44
CA THR A 159 -27.05 20.42 9.56
C THR A 159 -27.04 21.94 9.52
N THR A 160 -28.13 22.54 9.03
CA THR A 160 -28.36 23.98 9.16
C THR A 160 -28.55 24.30 10.64
N VAL A 161 -27.50 24.83 11.27
CA VAL A 161 -27.61 25.43 12.61
C VAL A 161 -28.52 26.64 12.47
N LYS A 162 -29.73 26.58 13.04
CA LYS A 162 -30.62 27.73 13.15
C LYS A 162 -29.94 28.78 14.04
N LYS A 163 -29.86 30.01 13.52
CA LYS A 163 -29.46 31.22 14.24
C LYS A 163 -30.47 31.58 15.32
#